data_AF-A0A964AVW7-F1
#
_entry.id   AF-A0A964AVW7-F1
#
_cell.length_a   1.000
_cell.length_b   1.000
_cell.length_c   1.000
_cell.angle_alpha   90.00
_cell.angle_beta   90.00
_cell.angle_gamma   90.00
#
_symmetry.space_group_name_H-M   'P 1'
#
loop_
_entity.id
_entity.type
_entity.pdbx_description
1 polymer ?
#
loop_
_entity_poly.entity_id
_entity_poly.type
_entity_poly.pdbx_seq_one_letter_code
_entity_poly.pdbx_strand_id
1 'polypeptide(L)'
;MATELELRIWCDAELAARPAALLGRLVQAVDAWPQADGPWQGLKVKDPGLRTVRSVPDAADTAALERALAVADEGPVRLSTGRAFKAWRFQGTPPQLGHLRLGLDAWHPAWAPARDRRVEGDAVVWIPTAGPYVALLGDEADPAVNARVEENLDALTQLIFGVIQATDAVRLAVHTDAGVSHPLNAHAVWVRQKSDMLQDVAFVRQLATDGLPAYQVPALSQADPDAELPLHGWRPGARRRALSEALRSAGAPGPKALDRALGSGRFDFFDRGEGVFVLEYPHMLNAFMDDFYLAVMEGEQASP
;
A
#
# COMPACT_ATOMS: atom_id res chain seq x y z
N MET A 1 0.18 -16.69 6.67
CA MET A 1 0.79 -16.16 5.42
C MET A 1 -0.04 -14.97 4.98
N ALA A 2 0.57 -13.81 4.70
CA ALA A 2 -0.16 -12.69 4.11
C ALA A 2 -0.75 -13.12 2.78
N THR A 3 -2.04 -12.83 2.61
CA THR A 3 -2.81 -13.34 1.48
C THR A 3 -2.65 -12.46 0.27
N GLU A 4 -2.33 -11.18 0.42
CA GLU A 4 -2.35 -10.23 -0.68
C GLU A 4 -1.25 -9.17 -0.50
N LEU A 5 -0.78 -8.59 -1.59
CA LEU A 5 0.08 -7.42 -1.64
C LEU A 5 -0.76 -6.29 -2.24
N GLU A 6 -0.80 -5.15 -1.57
CA GLU A 6 -1.57 -3.98 -1.99
C GLU A 6 -0.67 -2.77 -2.19
N LEU A 7 -0.84 -2.05 -3.29
CA LEU A 7 -0.34 -0.69 -3.50
C LEU A 7 -1.54 0.24 -3.37
N ARG A 8 -1.70 0.85 -2.20
CA ARG A 8 -2.76 1.81 -1.93
C ARG A 8 -2.33 3.18 -2.41
N ILE A 9 -3.23 3.88 -3.11
CA ILE A 9 -2.89 5.09 -3.86
C ILE A 9 -3.80 6.23 -3.42
N TRP A 10 -3.22 7.39 -3.15
CA TRP A 10 -3.92 8.63 -2.87
C TRP A 10 -3.56 9.65 -3.95
N CYS A 11 -4.58 10.31 -4.50
CA CYS A 11 -4.47 11.32 -5.54
C CYS A 11 -5.01 12.68 -5.05
N ASP A 12 -4.81 13.72 -5.85
CA ASP A 12 -5.50 14.98 -5.63
C ASP A 12 -7.02 14.83 -5.80
N ALA A 13 -7.78 15.73 -5.16
CA ALA A 13 -9.24 15.66 -5.11
C ALA A 13 -9.90 15.63 -6.49
N GLU A 14 -9.30 16.32 -7.48
CA GLU A 14 -9.79 16.33 -8.86
C GLU A 14 -9.76 14.93 -9.50
N LEU A 15 -8.64 14.21 -9.37
CA LEU A 15 -8.52 12.87 -9.93
C LEU A 15 -9.29 11.84 -9.10
N ALA A 16 -9.27 11.97 -7.77
CA ALA A 16 -10.01 11.10 -6.87
C ALA A 16 -11.53 11.11 -7.17
N ALA A 17 -12.10 12.27 -7.53
CA ALA A 17 -13.50 12.40 -7.92
C ALA A 17 -13.85 11.76 -9.27
N ARG A 18 -12.86 11.27 -10.03
CA ARG A 18 -13.01 10.72 -11.39
C ARG A 18 -12.46 9.30 -11.45
N PRO A 19 -13.11 8.32 -10.79
CA PRO A 19 -12.60 6.95 -10.68
C PRO A 19 -12.36 6.29 -12.04
N ALA A 20 -13.09 6.70 -13.07
CA ALA A 20 -12.87 6.26 -14.44
C ALA A 20 -11.52 6.70 -15.01
N ALA A 21 -11.19 7.99 -14.86
CA ALA A 21 -9.91 8.54 -15.31
C ALA A 21 -8.74 7.94 -14.51
N LEU A 22 -8.92 7.76 -13.20
CA LEU A 22 -7.93 7.11 -12.34
C LEU A 22 -7.67 5.66 -12.77
N LEU A 23 -8.72 4.87 -12.99
CA LEU A 23 -8.56 3.50 -13.46
C LEU A 23 -7.88 3.43 -14.84
N GLY A 24 -8.25 4.33 -15.77
CA GLY A 24 -7.61 4.39 -17.08
C GLY A 24 -6.10 4.64 -17.01
N ARG A 25 -5.65 5.53 -16.11
CA ARG A 25 -4.23 5.78 -15.85
C ARG A 25 -3.52 4.56 -15.26
N LEU A 26 -4.16 3.82 -14.35
CA LEU A 26 -3.62 2.58 -13.80
C LEU A 26 -3.47 1.49 -14.86
N VAL A 27 -4.47 1.34 -15.74
CA VAL A 27 -4.40 0.42 -16.88
C VAL A 27 -3.21 0.76 -17.77
N GLN A 28 -3.00 2.04 -18.09
CA GLN A 28 -1.85 2.49 -18.88
C GLN A 28 -0.51 2.18 -18.21
N ALA A 29 -0.40 2.41 -16.89
CA ALA A 29 0.81 2.08 -16.13
C ALA A 29 1.12 0.58 -16.18
N VAL A 30 0.11 -0.26 -16.01
CA VAL A 30 0.25 -1.72 -16.09
C VAL A 30 0.56 -2.17 -17.52
N ASP A 31 -0.08 -1.59 -18.54
CA ASP A 31 0.17 -1.96 -19.95
C ASP A 31 1.59 -1.63 -20.41
N ALA A 32 2.20 -0.58 -19.84
CA ALA A 32 3.59 -0.23 -20.09
C ALA A 32 4.60 -1.10 -19.29
N TRP A 33 4.14 -1.87 -18.30
CA TRP A 33 5.00 -2.68 -17.45
C TRP A 33 5.44 -3.98 -18.16
N PRO A 34 6.76 -4.27 -18.29
CA PRO A 34 7.24 -5.41 -19.06
C PRO A 34 6.75 -6.79 -18.57
N GLN A 35 6.32 -6.90 -17.32
CA GLN A 35 5.79 -8.15 -16.77
C GLN A 35 4.31 -8.37 -17.10
N ALA A 36 3.57 -7.34 -17.51
CA ALA A 36 2.15 -7.46 -17.81
C ALA A 36 1.93 -8.39 -19.01
N ASP A 37 1.03 -9.35 -18.85
CA ASP A 37 0.82 -10.41 -19.83
C ASP A 37 -0.66 -10.81 -19.93
N GLY A 38 -1.03 -11.41 -21.05
CA GLY A 38 -2.41 -11.81 -21.33
C GLY A 38 -3.40 -10.64 -21.45
N PRO A 39 -4.69 -10.93 -21.68
CA PRO A 39 -5.73 -9.93 -21.82
C PRO A 39 -6.19 -9.39 -20.46
N TRP A 40 -6.76 -8.19 -20.47
CA TRP A 40 -7.54 -7.67 -19.34
C TRP A 40 -8.78 -8.55 -19.10
N GLN A 41 -9.06 -8.82 -17.83
CA GLN A 41 -10.27 -9.49 -17.38
C GLN A 41 -11.36 -8.44 -17.21
N GLY A 42 -12.56 -8.70 -17.73
CA GLY A 42 -13.64 -7.71 -17.86
C GLY A 42 -13.87 -6.78 -16.67
N LEU A 43 -14.20 -5.51 -16.98
CA LEU A 43 -14.46 -4.44 -16.02
C LEU A 43 -15.79 -4.69 -15.28
N LYS A 44 -15.77 -4.51 -13.96
CA LYS A 44 -16.97 -4.53 -13.10
C LYS A 44 -17.18 -3.16 -12.49
N VAL A 45 -18.41 -2.64 -12.61
CA VAL A 45 -18.90 -1.46 -11.90
C VAL A 45 -19.75 -1.93 -10.73
N LYS A 46 -19.40 -1.52 -9.51
CA LYS A 46 -20.06 -1.94 -8.26
C LYS A 46 -20.68 -0.74 -7.54
N ASP A 47 -21.89 -0.93 -7.01
CA ASP A 47 -22.53 0.04 -6.12
C ASP A 47 -21.90 0.03 -4.71
N PRO A 48 -22.30 0.93 -3.78
CA PRO A 48 -21.84 0.93 -2.39
C PRO A 48 -22.16 -0.36 -1.62
N GLY A 49 -23.15 -1.13 -2.08
CA GLY A 49 -23.51 -2.45 -1.56
C GLY A 49 -22.69 -3.60 -2.15
N LEU A 50 -21.61 -3.30 -2.91
CA LEU A 50 -20.74 -4.25 -3.61
C LEU A 50 -21.45 -5.06 -4.72
N ARG A 51 -22.70 -4.74 -5.05
CA ARG A 51 -23.41 -5.43 -6.13
C ARG A 51 -22.88 -4.94 -7.46
N THR A 52 -22.62 -5.88 -8.37
CA THR A 52 -22.21 -5.52 -9.72
C THR A 52 -23.41 -4.96 -10.46
N VAL A 53 -23.38 -3.67 -10.75
CA VAL A 53 -24.44 -2.97 -11.50
C VAL A 53 -24.17 -2.97 -13.00
N ARG A 54 -22.91 -3.21 -13.41
CA ARG A 54 -22.53 -3.41 -14.81
C ARG A 54 -21.26 -4.26 -14.91
N SER A 55 -21.22 -5.14 -15.90
CA SER A 55 -20.03 -5.90 -16.30
C SER A 55 -19.75 -5.64 -17.77
N VAL A 56 -18.51 -5.35 -18.11
CA VAL A 56 -18.02 -5.28 -19.49
C VAL A 56 -17.15 -6.52 -19.71
N PRO A 57 -17.63 -7.54 -20.44
CA PRO A 57 -16.92 -8.82 -20.58
C PRO A 57 -15.57 -8.68 -21.28
N ASP A 58 -15.50 -7.81 -22.28
CA ASP A 58 -14.31 -7.53 -23.06
C ASP A 58 -13.89 -6.08 -22.82
N ALA A 59 -12.82 -5.89 -22.04
CA ALA A 59 -12.26 -4.57 -21.79
C ALA A 59 -11.63 -3.94 -23.05
N ALA A 60 -11.46 -4.69 -24.15
CA ALA A 60 -11.04 -4.16 -25.44
C ALA A 60 -12.19 -3.49 -26.23
N ASP A 61 -13.45 -3.73 -25.88
CA ASP A 61 -14.57 -2.95 -26.41
C ASP A 61 -14.53 -1.54 -25.81
N THR A 62 -13.79 -0.66 -26.49
CA THR A 62 -13.53 0.71 -26.05
C THR A 62 -14.82 1.48 -25.82
N ALA A 63 -15.85 1.27 -26.65
CA ALA A 63 -17.11 1.98 -26.52
C ALA A 63 -17.94 1.46 -25.32
N ALA A 64 -17.93 0.16 -25.06
CA ALA A 64 -18.57 -0.39 -23.86
C ALA A 64 -17.83 0.00 -22.57
N LEU A 65 -16.50 0.07 -22.64
CA LEU A 65 -15.65 0.56 -21.58
C LEU A 65 -15.97 2.02 -21.25
N GLU A 66 -15.96 2.91 -22.24
CA GLU A 66 -16.31 4.33 -22.09
C GLU A 66 -17.70 4.53 -21.47
N ARG A 67 -18.70 3.76 -21.90
CA ARG A 67 -20.05 3.82 -21.29
C ARG A 67 -20.08 3.34 -19.86
N ALA A 68 -19.32 2.32 -19.50
CA ALA A 68 -19.23 1.83 -18.13
C ALA A 68 -18.50 2.83 -17.22
N LEU A 69 -17.48 3.48 -17.76
CA LEU A 69 -16.72 4.55 -17.11
C LEU A 69 -17.57 5.82 -16.92
N ALA A 70 -18.42 6.19 -17.88
CA ALA A 70 -19.32 7.35 -17.74
C ALA A 70 -20.29 7.21 -16.55
N VAL A 71 -20.84 6.02 -16.32
CA VAL A 71 -21.68 5.74 -15.13
C VAL A 71 -20.91 5.96 -13.82
N ALA A 72 -19.60 5.77 -13.85
CA ALA A 72 -18.77 5.96 -12.67
C ALA A 72 -18.58 7.43 -12.29
N ASP A 73 -18.61 8.32 -13.28
CA ASP A 73 -18.54 9.76 -13.05
C ASP A 73 -19.89 10.35 -12.60
N GLU A 74 -20.99 9.59 -12.74
CA GLU A 74 -22.35 10.00 -12.34
C GLU A 74 -22.72 9.62 -10.89
N GLY A 75 -21.92 8.80 -10.20
CA GLY A 75 -22.31 8.33 -8.88
C GLY A 75 -21.27 7.56 -8.06
N PRO A 76 -21.62 7.21 -6.80
CA PRO A 76 -20.71 6.56 -5.87
C PRO A 76 -20.49 5.10 -6.24
N VAL A 77 -19.53 4.83 -7.13
CA VAL A 77 -19.20 3.47 -7.57
C VAL A 77 -17.76 3.07 -7.27
N ARG A 78 -17.51 1.77 -7.31
CA ARG A 78 -16.18 1.15 -7.42
C ARG A 78 -16.04 0.45 -8.76
N LEU A 79 -14.94 0.71 -9.45
CA LEU A 79 -14.52 0.05 -10.67
C LEU A 79 -13.47 -1.01 -10.33
N SER A 80 -13.54 -2.16 -10.98
CA SER A 80 -12.67 -3.31 -10.70
C SER A 80 -12.32 -4.06 -11.99
N THR A 81 -11.04 -4.28 -12.24
CA THR A 81 -10.54 -5.06 -13.38
C THR A 81 -9.29 -5.84 -12.95
N GLY A 82 -8.71 -6.65 -13.82
CA GLY A 82 -7.45 -7.33 -13.53
C GLY A 82 -6.78 -7.88 -14.76
N ARG A 83 -5.50 -8.23 -14.61
CA ARG A 83 -4.67 -8.78 -15.67
C ARG A 83 -3.71 -9.83 -15.10
N ALA A 84 -3.19 -10.71 -15.95
CA ALA A 84 -2.09 -11.57 -15.55
C ALA A 84 -0.76 -10.80 -15.65
N PHE A 85 0.24 -11.23 -14.90
CA PHE A 85 1.62 -10.77 -15.07
C PHE A 85 2.59 -11.89 -14.71
N LYS A 86 3.80 -11.81 -15.26
CA LYS A 86 4.86 -12.79 -15.04
C LYS A 86 5.61 -12.51 -13.74
N ALA A 87 5.86 -13.55 -12.97
CA ALA A 87 6.65 -13.50 -11.74
C ALA A 87 7.29 -14.85 -11.45
N TRP A 88 8.41 -14.85 -10.72
CA TRP A 88 8.97 -16.06 -10.14
C TRP A 88 8.03 -16.61 -9.06
N ARG A 89 7.81 -17.93 -9.09
CA ARG A 89 6.95 -18.66 -8.15
C ARG A 89 7.75 -19.77 -7.47
N PHE A 90 7.38 -20.06 -6.22
CA PHE A 90 8.11 -20.97 -5.33
C PHE A 90 7.26 -22.16 -4.85
N GLN A 91 6.18 -22.50 -5.58
CA GLN A 91 5.30 -23.64 -5.26
C GLN A 91 5.87 -25.01 -5.71
N GLY A 92 7.15 -25.05 -6.11
CA GLY A 92 7.90 -26.24 -6.51
C GLY A 92 9.40 -25.93 -6.51
N THR A 93 10.23 -26.98 -6.52
CA THR A 93 11.69 -26.87 -6.64
C THR A 93 12.12 -27.40 -8.00
N PRO A 94 12.85 -26.64 -8.83
CA PRO A 94 13.37 -25.27 -8.61
C PRO A 94 12.32 -24.16 -8.76
N PRO A 95 12.61 -22.89 -8.40
CA PRO A 95 11.76 -21.73 -8.71
C PRO A 95 11.42 -21.67 -10.20
N GLN A 96 10.17 -21.32 -10.52
CA GLN A 96 9.68 -21.30 -11.90
C GLN A 96 9.03 -19.97 -12.23
N LEU A 97 9.27 -19.48 -13.44
CA LEU A 97 8.52 -18.35 -13.97
C LEU A 97 7.09 -18.81 -14.25
N GLY A 98 6.11 -18.05 -13.74
CA GLY A 98 4.70 -18.31 -14.01
C GLY A 98 3.89 -17.04 -13.94
N HIS A 99 2.58 -17.19 -13.96
CA HIS A 99 1.66 -16.05 -13.90
C HIS A 99 1.00 -15.93 -12.53
N LEU A 100 0.85 -14.68 -12.12
CA LEU A 100 0.00 -14.26 -11.02
C LEU A 100 -1.06 -13.30 -11.56
N ARG A 101 -2.10 -13.07 -10.75
CA ARG A 101 -3.12 -12.06 -11.05
C ARG A 101 -2.72 -10.74 -10.40
N LEU A 102 -2.89 -9.66 -11.14
CA LEU A 102 -2.92 -8.31 -10.63
C LEU A 102 -4.35 -7.77 -10.80
N GLY A 103 -4.92 -7.24 -9.72
CA GLY A 103 -6.19 -6.55 -9.73
C GLY A 103 -6.00 -5.04 -9.64
N LEU A 104 -6.91 -4.31 -10.26
CA LEU A 104 -7.02 -2.87 -10.14
C LEU A 104 -8.40 -2.51 -9.63
N ASP A 105 -8.45 -1.65 -8.63
CA ASP A 105 -9.69 -1.05 -8.17
C ASP A 105 -9.51 0.47 -8.04
N ALA A 106 -10.54 1.22 -8.44
CA ALA A 106 -10.66 2.65 -8.22
C ALA A 106 -12.08 2.97 -7.80
N TRP A 107 -12.29 3.92 -6.89
CA TRP A 107 -13.62 4.24 -6.39
C TRP A 107 -13.83 5.74 -6.20
N HIS A 108 -15.09 6.14 -6.36
CA HIS A 108 -15.50 7.51 -6.05
C HIS A 108 -15.39 7.76 -4.53
N PRO A 109 -15.02 8.96 -4.04
CA PRO A 109 -14.86 9.23 -2.61
C PRO A 109 -16.14 8.98 -1.79
N ALA A 110 -17.31 9.18 -2.41
CA ALA A 110 -18.61 8.90 -1.79
C ALA A 110 -19.05 7.42 -1.86
N TRP A 111 -18.25 6.51 -2.43
CA TRP A 111 -18.58 5.08 -2.55
C TRP A 111 -18.71 4.39 -1.19
N ALA A 112 -17.88 4.79 -0.22
CA ALA A 112 -17.92 4.24 1.12
C ALA A 112 -17.88 5.37 2.16
N PRO A 113 -19.00 6.10 2.37
CA PRO A 113 -19.02 7.32 3.19
C PRO A 113 -18.70 7.07 4.68
N ALA A 114 -18.81 5.82 5.15
CA ALA A 114 -18.43 5.43 6.51
C ALA A 114 -16.96 4.98 6.63
N ARG A 115 -16.18 4.97 5.54
CA ARG A 115 -14.78 4.54 5.51
C ARG A 115 -13.84 5.74 5.54
N ASP A 116 -12.65 5.52 6.10
CA ASP A 116 -11.64 6.56 6.22
C ASP A 116 -10.74 6.54 4.97
N ARG A 117 -10.78 7.63 4.19
CA ARG A 117 -9.94 7.79 3.00
C ARG A 117 -8.45 7.61 3.33
N ARG A 118 -8.00 7.94 4.54
CA ARG A 118 -6.59 7.80 4.97
C ARG A 118 -6.15 6.34 5.08
N VAL A 119 -7.10 5.40 5.16
CA VAL A 119 -6.87 3.96 5.15
C VAL A 119 -7.08 3.38 3.75
N GLU A 120 -8.20 3.70 3.12
CA GLU A 120 -8.59 3.04 1.87
C GLU A 120 -7.77 3.52 0.68
N GLY A 121 -7.44 4.81 0.61
CA GLY A 121 -7.00 5.46 -0.61
C GLY A 121 -8.15 5.79 -1.57
N ASP A 122 -7.78 6.12 -2.79
CA ASP A 122 -8.68 6.39 -3.92
C ASP A 122 -8.67 5.22 -4.94
N ALA A 123 -7.58 4.44 -4.92
CA ALA A 123 -7.40 3.25 -5.72
C ALA A 123 -6.44 2.26 -5.04
N VAL A 124 -6.45 1.03 -5.53
CA VAL A 124 -5.51 0.00 -5.14
C VAL A 124 -5.10 -0.86 -6.35
N VAL A 125 -3.81 -1.15 -6.44
CA VAL A 125 -3.28 -2.26 -7.23
C VAL A 125 -3.03 -3.41 -6.28
N TRP A 126 -3.55 -4.60 -6.56
CA TRP A 126 -3.39 -5.72 -5.65
C TRP A 126 -2.98 -7.03 -6.31
N ILE A 127 -2.26 -7.87 -5.58
CA ILE A 127 -1.79 -9.18 -6.00
C ILE A 127 -2.19 -10.18 -4.91
N PRO A 128 -3.03 -11.19 -5.18
CA PRO A 128 -3.58 -12.08 -4.16
C PRO A 128 -2.58 -13.13 -3.62
N THR A 129 -1.28 -12.86 -3.71
CA THR A 129 -0.27 -13.58 -2.95
C THR A 129 0.99 -12.73 -2.84
N ALA A 130 1.36 -12.37 -1.61
CA ALA A 130 2.58 -11.61 -1.34
C ALA A 130 3.83 -12.51 -1.26
N GLY A 131 3.66 -13.81 -1.02
CA GLY A 131 4.76 -14.76 -0.76
C GLY A 131 5.93 -14.69 -1.77
N PRO A 132 5.69 -14.57 -3.08
CA PRO A 132 6.76 -14.44 -4.08
C PRO A 132 7.66 -13.22 -3.96
N TYR A 133 7.31 -12.26 -3.11
CA TYR A 133 8.03 -11.00 -2.91
C TYR A 133 8.65 -10.89 -1.51
N VAL A 134 8.56 -11.95 -0.70
CA VAL A 134 9.09 -11.97 0.68
C VAL A 134 10.34 -12.82 0.70
N ALA A 135 11.44 -12.25 1.17
CA ALA A 135 12.70 -12.96 1.26
C ALA A 135 12.70 -13.96 2.41
N LEU A 136 13.45 -15.05 2.25
CA LEU A 136 13.76 -15.98 3.34
C LEU A 136 14.92 -15.42 4.16
N LEU A 137 14.76 -15.39 5.48
CA LEU A 137 15.72 -14.77 6.42
C LEU A 137 16.21 -15.78 7.47
N GLY A 138 17.35 -15.48 8.10
CA GLY A 138 17.91 -16.30 9.18
C GLY A 138 18.30 -17.69 8.70
N ASP A 139 17.94 -18.72 9.47
CA ASP A 139 18.29 -20.11 9.18
C ASP A 139 17.58 -20.67 7.92
N GLU A 140 16.53 -20.00 7.46
CA GLU A 140 15.80 -20.37 6.24
C GLU A 140 16.34 -19.68 4.98
N ALA A 141 17.34 -18.80 5.12
CA ALA A 141 17.87 -18.03 4.01
C ALA A 141 18.46 -18.93 2.90
N ASP A 142 17.87 -18.85 1.71
CA ASP A 142 18.37 -19.51 0.50
C ASP A 142 18.74 -18.43 -0.53
N PRO A 143 20.04 -18.24 -0.84
CA PRO A 143 20.49 -17.24 -1.82
C PRO A 143 19.89 -17.41 -3.22
N ALA A 144 19.60 -18.64 -3.65
CA ALA A 144 19.02 -18.89 -4.97
C ALA A 144 17.54 -18.51 -5.02
N VAL A 145 16.81 -18.69 -3.91
CA VAL A 145 15.43 -18.20 -3.77
C VAL A 145 15.41 -16.68 -3.68
N ASN A 146 16.23 -16.10 -2.80
CA ASN A 146 16.25 -14.65 -2.54
C ASN A 146 16.67 -13.86 -3.78
N ALA A 147 17.57 -14.36 -4.62
CA ALA A 147 17.88 -13.74 -5.91
C ALA A 147 16.64 -13.60 -6.82
N ARG A 148 15.73 -14.59 -6.81
CA ARG A 148 14.47 -14.51 -7.58
C ARG A 148 13.43 -13.63 -6.92
N VAL A 149 13.43 -13.55 -5.60
CA VAL A 149 12.62 -12.58 -4.85
C VAL A 149 13.06 -11.16 -5.18
N GLU A 150 14.37 -10.89 -5.24
CA GLU A 150 14.92 -9.59 -5.65
C GLU A 150 14.51 -9.22 -7.07
N GLU A 151 14.56 -10.15 -8.04
CA GLU A 151 14.05 -9.90 -9.40
C GLU A 151 12.55 -9.53 -9.41
N ASN A 152 11.74 -10.21 -8.59
CA ASN A 152 10.32 -9.87 -8.44
C ASN A 152 10.13 -8.49 -7.80
N LEU A 153 10.93 -8.14 -6.78
CA LEU A 153 10.90 -6.84 -6.12
C LEU A 153 11.33 -5.70 -7.06
N ASP A 154 12.38 -5.90 -7.85
CA ASP A 154 12.81 -4.94 -8.88
C ASP A 154 11.70 -4.66 -9.90
N ALA A 155 11.05 -5.73 -10.37
CA ALA A 155 9.89 -5.61 -11.25
C ALA A 155 8.71 -4.89 -10.59
N LEU A 156 8.43 -5.17 -9.32
CA LEU A 156 7.38 -4.50 -8.54
C LEU A 156 7.71 -3.01 -8.35
N THR A 157 8.96 -2.66 -8.07
CA THR A 157 9.41 -1.28 -7.92
C THR A 157 9.23 -0.49 -9.22
N GLN A 158 9.48 -1.09 -10.38
CA GLN A 158 9.17 -0.47 -11.68
C GLN A 158 7.67 -0.18 -11.83
N LEU A 159 6.81 -1.13 -11.44
CA LEU A 159 5.36 -0.93 -11.45
C LEU A 159 4.95 0.19 -10.49
N ILE A 160 5.50 0.23 -9.28
CA ILE A 160 5.23 1.28 -8.28
C ILE A 160 5.53 2.66 -8.87
N PHE A 161 6.69 2.84 -9.50
CA PHE A 161 7.04 4.13 -10.12
C PHE A 161 6.16 4.46 -11.33
N GLY A 162 5.84 3.47 -12.16
CA GLY A 162 4.90 3.66 -13.28
C GLY A 162 3.52 4.10 -12.81
N VAL A 163 3.03 3.52 -11.70
CA VAL A 163 1.77 3.92 -11.06
C VAL A 163 1.85 5.33 -10.51
N ILE A 164 2.88 5.66 -9.72
CA ILE A 164 3.08 7.01 -9.16
C ILE A 164 3.02 8.07 -10.27
N GLN A 165 3.75 7.84 -11.36
CA GLN A 165 3.81 8.77 -12.48
C GLN A 165 2.48 8.87 -13.23
N ALA A 166 1.84 7.74 -13.54
CA ALA A 166 0.60 7.73 -14.32
C ALA A 166 -0.56 8.38 -13.56
N THR A 167 -0.65 8.13 -12.25
CA THR A 167 -1.72 8.70 -11.42
C THR A 167 -1.41 10.09 -10.91
N ASP A 168 -0.17 10.57 -11.04
CA ASP A 168 0.30 11.74 -10.31
C ASP A 168 -0.10 11.60 -8.83
N ALA A 169 0.37 10.53 -8.18
CA ALA A 169 0.00 10.27 -6.80
C ALA A 169 0.43 11.45 -5.89
N VAL A 170 -0.30 11.69 -4.80
CA VAL A 170 0.20 12.47 -3.65
C VAL A 170 0.86 11.57 -2.62
N ARG A 171 0.39 10.32 -2.53
CA ARG A 171 0.94 9.29 -1.64
C ARG A 171 0.68 7.90 -2.23
N LEU A 172 1.60 6.98 -1.99
CA LEU A 172 1.43 5.55 -2.22
C LEU A 172 1.98 4.79 -1.03
N ALA A 173 1.28 3.75 -0.59
CA ALA A 173 1.77 2.87 0.48
C ALA A 173 1.64 1.41 0.07
N VAL A 174 2.67 0.62 0.39
CA VAL A 174 2.73 -0.81 0.12
C VAL A 174 2.33 -1.57 1.37
N HIS A 175 1.34 -2.45 1.26
CA HIS A 175 0.84 -3.28 2.33
C HIS A 175 0.88 -4.75 1.93
N THR A 176 0.91 -5.63 2.91
CA THR A 176 0.54 -7.03 2.71
C THR A 176 -0.69 -7.31 3.57
N ASP A 177 -1.69 -7.95 3.00
CA ASP A 177 -3.01 -8.10 3.61
C ASP A 177 -2.96 -9.13 4.74
N ALA A 178 -3.00 -8.59 5.95
CA ALA A 178 -3.30 -9.28 7.19
C ALA A 178 -3.99 -8.33 8.20
N GLY A 179 -4.53 -7.19 7.74
CA GLY A 179 -5.02 -6.14 8.63
C GLY A 179 -5.44 -4.85 7.93
N VAL A 180 -5.58 -3.78 8.71
CA VAL A 180 -6.01 -2.46 8.21
C VAL A 180 -4.83 -1.73 7.57
N SER A 181 -5.02 -1.14 6.38
CA SER A 181 -3.98 -0.44 5.59
C SER A 181 -3.61 0.93 6.16
N HIS A 182 -3.21 0.98 7.43
CA HIS A 182 -2.74 2.18 8.12
C HIS A 182 -1.19 2.28 8.13
N PRO A 183 -0.58 3.45 8.42
CA PRO A 183 0.86 3.65 8.28
C PRO A 183 1.76 2.64 9.03
N LEU A 184 1.37 2.21 10.24
CA LEU A 184 2.14 1.20 11.01
C LEU A 184 2.15 -0.20 10.37
N ASN A 185 1.29 -0.49 9.41
CA ASN A 185 1.26 -1.76 8.67
C ASN A 185 1.80 -1.60 7.24
N ALA A 186 2.33 -0.42 6.89
CA ALA A 186 2.98 -0.21 5.61
C ALA A 186 4.40 -0.79 5.63
N HIS A 187 4.84 -1.30 4.49
CA HIS A 187 6.17 -1.83 4.22
C HIS A 187 7.05 -0.82 3.49
N ALA A 188 6.43 0.03 2.66
CA ALA A 188 7.07 1.13 1.98
C ALA A 188 6.07 2.26 1.79
N VAL A 189 6.55 3.50 1.77
CA VAL A 189 5.72 4.69 1.55
C VAL A 189 6.41 5.67 0.62
N TRP A 190 5.65 6.13 -0.38
CA TRP A 190 5.98 7.25 -1.22
C TRP A 190 5.10 8.45 -0.89
N VAL A 191 5.70 9.64 -0.89
CA VAL A 191 4.98 10.91 -0.82
C VAL A 191 5.50 11.88 -1.86
N ARG A 192 4.61 12.68 -2.43
CA ARG A 192 4.99 13.74 -3.37
C ARG A 192 5.80 14.83 -2.67
N GLN A 193 5.40 15.22 -1.45
CA GLN A 193 6.13 16.18 -0.64
C GLN A 193 6.57 15.53 0.67
N LYS A 194 7.84 15.74 1.03
CA LYS A 194 8.40 15.23 2.30
C LYS A 194 7.56 15.62 3.52
N SER A 195 6.97 16.81 3.53
CA SER A 195 6.08 17.26 4.61
C SER A 195 4.84 16.38 4.79
N ASP A 196 4.39 15.66 3.75
CA ASP A 196 3.22 14.81 3.83
C ASP A 196 3.46 13.58 4.72
N MET A 197 4.72 13.20 4.99
CA MET A 197 5.03 12.19 6.00
C MET A 197 4.55 12.61 7.39
N LEU A 198 4.47 13.90 7.69
CA LEU A 198 3.95 14.37 8.98
C LEU A 198 2.44 14.09 9.12
N GLN A 199 1.71 13.93 8.00
CA GLN A 199 0.31 13.51 8.03
C GLN A 199 0.20 12.05 8.48
N ASP A 200 1.10 11.19 8.02
CA ASP A 200 1.19 9.79 8.48
C ASP A 200 1.55 9.72 9.96
N VAL A 201 2.49 10.55 10.42
CA VAL A 201 2.83 10.58 11.85
C VAL A 201 1.67 11.10 12.70
N ALA A 202 0.97 12.14 12.24
CA ALA A 202 -0.25 12.61 12.91
C ALA A 202 -1.32 11.50 12.97
N PHE A 203 -1.44 10.70 11.90
CA PHE A 203 -2.35 9.57 11.87
C PHE A 203 -1.91 8.44 12.82
N VAL A 204 -0.62 8.15 12.93
CA VAL A 204 -0.09 7.20 13.93
C VAL A 204 -0.40 7.66 15.35
N ARG A 205 -0.29 8.97 15.64
CA ARG A 205 -0.69 9.51 16.96
C ARG A 205 -2.17 9.31 17.22
N GLN A 206 -3.03 9.58 16.23
CA GLN A 206 -4.46 9.31 16.37
C GLN A 206 -4.73 7.81 16.62
N LEU A 207 -4.06 6.90 15.90
CA LEU A 207 -4.16 5.46 16.15
C LEU A 207 -3.75 5.10 17.58
N ALA A 208 -2.71 5.74 18.10
CA ALA A 208 -2.25 5.53 19.45
C ALA A 208 -3.26 6.00 20.50
N THR A 209 -3.86 7.18 20.34
CA THR A 209 -4.72 7.80 21.36
C THR A 209 -6.20 7.44 21.24
N ASP A 210 -6.72 7.42 20.01
CA ASP A 210 -8.15 7.34 19.74
C ASP A 210 -8.52 6.04 19.02
N GLY A 211 -7.55 5.42 18.33
CA GLY A 211 -7.79 4.27 17.46
C GLY A 211 -8.52 4.64 16.16
N LEU A 212 -9.14 3.64 15.54
CA LEU A 212 -10.03 3.78 14.39
C LEU A 212 -11.30 2.95 14.61
N PRO A 213 -12.32 3.49 15.27
CA PRO A 213 -13.55 2.76 15.59
C PRO A 213 -14.26 2.16 14.37
N ALA A 214 -14.26 2.87 13.24
CA ALA A 214 -14.87 2.41 11.98
C ALA A 214 -14.22 1.11 11.44
N TYR A 215 -12.99 0.83 11.86
CA TYR A 215 -12.19 -0.34 11.51
C TYR A 215 -11.96 -1.28 12.70
N GLN A 216 -12.67 -1.07 13.82
CA GLN A 216 -12.50 -1.85 15.05
C GLN A 216 -11.06 -1.83 15.58
N VAL A 217 -10.31 -0.76 15.30
CA VAL A 217 -8.96 -0.57 15.85
C VAL A 217 -9.09 0.18 17.18
N PRO A 218 -8.73 -0.44 18.32
CA PRO A 218 -8.71 0.27 19.60
C PRO A 218 -7.55 1.28 19.64
N ALA A 219 -7.56 2.18 20.63
CA ALA A 219 -6.41 3.03 20.92
C ALA A 219 -5.17 2.18 21.24
N LEU A 220 -4.17 2.19 20.34
CA LEU A 220 -3.06 1.24 20.40
C LEU A 220 -2.15 1.43 21.62
N SER A 221 -2.12 2.63 22.21
CA SER A 221 -1.34 2.91 23.42
C SER A 221 -1.96 2.28 24.68
N GLN A 222 -3.27 2.05 24.68
CA GLN A 222 -4.01 1.51 25.82
C GLN A 222 -4.38 0.04 25.65
N ALA A 223 -4.30 -0.48 24.43
CA ALA A 223 -4.63 -1.85 24.13
C ALA A 223 -3.63 -2.82 24.80
N ASP A 224 -4.14 -4.01 25.17
CA ASP A 224 -3.30 -5.12 25.60
C ASP A 224 -2.41 -5.55 24.41
N PRO A 225 -1.07 -5.44 24.50
CA PRO A 225 -0.18 -5.79 23.39
C PRO A 225 -0.15 -7.29 23.09
N ASP A 226 -0.63 -8.13 24.01
CA ASP A 226 -0.76 -9.57 23.80
C ASP A 226 -2.12 -9.97 23.19
N ALA A 227 -3.08 -9.04 23.12
CA ALA A 227 -4.33 -9.24 22.41
C ALA A 227 -4.15 -9.25 20.88
N GLU A 228 -5.15 -9.78 20.17
CA GLU A 228 -5.21 -9.71 18.71
C GLU A 228 -5.57 -8.28 18.28
N LEU A 229 -4.54 -7.46 18.09
CA LEU A 229 -4.66 -6.12 17.52
C LEU A 229 -4.69 -6.21 15.99
N PRO A 230 -5.39 -5.29 15.28
CA PRO A 230 -5.41 -5.20 13.81
C PRO A 230 -4.09 -4.67 13.22
N LEU A 231 -2.97 -5.10 13.81
CA LEU A 231 -1.62 -4.97 13.32
C LEU A 231 -1.29 -6.16 12.43
N HIS A 232 -0.32 -5.99 11.52
CA HIS A 232 0.08 -7.04 10.60
C HIS A 232 0.47 -8.34 11.34
N GLY A 233 -0.12 -9.47 10.95
CA GLY A 233 0.04 -10.76 11.65
C GLY A 233 1.46 -11.35 11.64
N TRP A 234 2.35 -10.85 10.77
CA TRP A 234 3.78 -11.24 10.80
C TRP A 234 4.59 -10.53 11.87
N ARG A 235 4.03 -9.49 12.53
CA ARG A 235 4.74 -8.78 13.59
C ARG A 235 4.87 -9.71 14.82
N PRO A 236 6.09 -10.10 15.24
CA PRO A 236 6.26 -10.95 16.41
C PRO A 236 5.71 -10.28 17.68
N GLY A 237 5.28 -11.08 18.66
CA GLY A 237 4.73 -10.55 19.92
C GLY A 237 5.63 -9.56 20.65
N ALA A 238 6.96 -9.81 20.66
CA ALA A 238 7.93 -8.88 21.24
C ALA A 238 7.95 -7.52 20.53
N ARG A 239 7.85 -7.49 19.19
CA ARG A 239 7.78 -6.26 18.40
C ARG A 239 6.45 -5.52 18.63
N ARG A 240 5.33 -6.25 18.80
CA ARG A 240 4.04 -5.63 19.17
C ARG A 240 4.13 -4.94 20.54
N ARG A 241 4.70 -5.59 21.55
CA ARG A 241 4.92 -4.99 22.87
C ARG A 241 5.80 -3.75 22.82
N ALA A 242 6.93 -3.82 22.12
CA ALA A 242 7.84 -2.69 21.96
C ALA A 242 7.16 -1.51 21.25
N LEU A 243 6.39 -1.77 20.19
CA LEU A 243 5.60 -0.75 19.49
C LEU A 243 4.56 -0.11 20.42
N SER A 244 3.78 -0.90 21.15
CA SER A 244 2.80 -0.37 22.11
C SER A 244 3.44 0.50 23.19
N GLU A 245 4.61 0.11 23.71
CA GLU A 245 5.36 0.91 24.69
C GLU A 245 5.87 2.22 24.08
N ALA A 246 6.46 2.16 22.89
CA ALA A 246 6.93 3.35 22.17
C ALA A 246 5.80 4.34 21.85
N LEU A 247 4.61 3.83 21.50
CA LEU A 247 3.43 4.68 21.26
C LEU A 247 2.93 5.39 22.52
N ARG A 248 3.16 4.83 23.73
CA ARG A 248 2.81 5.50 24.99
C ARG A 248 3.75 6.66 25.33
N SER A 249 5.01 6.55 24.94
CA SER A 249 6.04 7.56 25.21
C SER A 249 6.28 8.52 24.04
N ALA A 250 5.58 8.32 22.91
CA ALA A 250 5.72 9.12 21.70
C ALA A 250 5.44 10.61 21.96
N GLY A 251 6.38 11.47 21.55
CA GLY A 251 6.31 12.92 21.67
C GLY A 251 5.52 13.61 20.55
N ALA A 252 5.60 14.94 20.51
CA ALA A 252 5.02 15.73 19.43
C ALA A 252 6.00 15.78 18.24
N PRO A 253 5.64 15.22 17.07
CA PRO A 253 6.48 15.27 15.88
C PRO A 253 6.50 16.67 15.28
N GLY A 254 7.54 16.96 14.50
CA GLY A 254 7.63 18.18 13.73
C GLY A 254 8.68 18.09 12.63
N PRO A 255 8.80 19.11 11.76
CA PRO A 255 9.72 19.09 10.62
C PRO A 255 11.17 18.75 11.00
N LYS A 256 11.68 19.30 12.12
CA LYS A 256 13.05 19.00 12.61
C LYS A 256 13.24 17.54 13.01
N ALA A 257 12.22 16.89 13.57
CA ALA A 257 12.30 15.48 13.95
C ALA A 257 12.30 14.58 12.71
N LEU A 258 11.48 14.93 11.71
CA LEU A 258 11.49 14.28 10.41
C LEU A 258 12.85 14.42 9.71
N ASP A 259 13.43 15.62 9.68
CA ASP A 259 14.76 15.84 9.10
C ASP A 259 15.84 15.01 9.78
N ARG A 260 15.78 14.88 11.11
CA ARG A 260 16.72 14.08 11.90
C ARG A 260 16.57 12.59 11.62
N ALA A 261 15.34 12.08 11.56
CA ALA A 261 15.08 10.67 11.26
C ALA A 261 15.63 10.32 9.86
N LEU A 262 15.37 11.17 8.87
CA LEU A 262 15.86 11.01 7.50
C LEU A 262 17.39 11.15 7.39
N GLY A 263 17.99 12.05 8.16
CA GLY A 263 19.44 12.24 8.22
C GLY A 263 20.19 11.20 9.07
N SER A 264 19.49 10.28 9.73
CA SER A 264 20.11 9.32 10.67
C SER A 264 20.88 8.19 10.00
N GLY A 265 20.65 7.95 8.71
CA GLY A 265 21.18 6.79 7.98
C GLY A 265 20.57 5.44 8.39
N ARG A 266 19.54 5.43 9.24
CA ARG A 266 18.85 4.21 9.69
C ARG A 266 17.83 3.67 8.69
N PHE A 267 17.40 4.48 7.73
CA PHE A 267 16.32 4.16 6.80
C PHE A 267 16.76 4.49 5.38
N ASP A 268 16.41 3.66 4.41
CA ASP A 268 16.66 3.97 3.01
C ASP A 268 15.67 5.02 2.53
N PHE A 269 16.23 6.10 1.99
CA PHE A 269 15.48 7.26 1.54
C PHE A 269 15.93 7.63 0.13
N PHE A 270 14.97 7.70 -0.80
CA PHE A 270 15.23 8.04 -2.18
C PHE A 270 14.49 9.32 -2.55
N ASP A 271 15.23 10.42 -2.70
CA ASP A 271 14.73 11.63 -3.32
C ASP A 271 14.84 11.50 -4.85
N ARG A 272 13.71 11.60 -5.54
CA ARG A 272 13.64 11.46 -7.00
C ARG A 272 13.26 12.78 -7.68
N GLY A 273 13.30 13.90 -6.97
CA GLY A 273 12.91 15.23 -7.49
C GLY A 273 11.40 15.43 -7.65
N GLU A 274 10.65 14.39 -7.98
CA GLU A 274 9.17 14.38 -8.04
C GLU A 274 8.50 13.94 -6.73
N GLY A 275 9.31 13.48 -5.77
CA GLY A 275 8.85 13.00 -4.47
C GLY A 275 9.90 12.16 -3.77
N VAL A 276 9.45 11.52 -2.70
CA VAL A 276 10.30 10.85 -1.74
C VAL A 276 9.78 9.44 -1.46
N PHE A 277 10.67 8.46 -1.48
CA PHE A 277 10.36 7.08 -1.12
C PHE A 277 11.14 6.63 0.12
N VAL A 278 10.46 5.97 1.06
CA VAL A 278 11.06 5.33 2.23
C VAL A 278 10.67 3.87 2.26
N LEU A 279 11.67 3.01 2.41
CA LEU A 279 11.54 1.54 2.47
C LEU A 279 12.77 0.94 3.18
N GLU A 280 12.71 -0.35 3.49
CA GLU A 280 13.89 -1.12 3.90
C GLU A 280 14.46 -1.90 2.70
N TYR A 281 15.69 -1.63 2.30
CA TYR A 281 16.33 -2.26 1.13
C TYR A 281 17.22 -3.46 1.55
N PRO A 282 17.29 -4.55 0.75
CA PRO A 282 16.57 -4.82 -0.49
C PRO A 282 15.19 -5.47 -0.31
N HIS A 283 14.83 -5.90 0.90
CA HIS A 283 13.65 -6.74 1.15
C HIS A 283 12.51 -5.96 1.81
N MET A 284 11.98 -4.95 1.12
CA MET A 284 11.02 -4.00 1.73
C MET A 284 9.78 -4.66 2.35
N LEU A 285 9.34 -5.83 1.87
CA LEU A 285 8.17 -6.53 2.39
C LEU A 285 8.44 -7.39 3.64
N ASN A 286 9.70 -7.49 4.07
CA ASN A 286 10.08 -8.19 5.29
C ASN A 286 10.05 -7.28 6.52
N ALA A 287 9.82 -5.97 6.34
CA ALA A 287 9.92 -4.95 7.37
C ALA A 287 8.74 -3.99 7.35
N PHE A 288 8.53 -3.28 8.46
CA PHE A 288 7.46 -2.30 8.59
C PHE A 288 8.01 -0.89 8.75
N MET A 289 7.21 0.08 8.34
CA MET A 289 7.49 1.50 8.49
C MET A 289 7.31 2.04 9.93
N ASP A 290 7.03 1.16 10.89
CA ASP A 290 6.78 1.54 12.29
C ASP A 290 8.02 2.16 12.94
N ASP A 291 9.18 1.54 12.81
CA ASP A 291 10.45 2.05 13.37
C ASP A 291 10.79 3.45 12.80
N PHE A 292 10.44 3.73 11.54
CA PHE A 292 10.59 5.06 10.93
C PHE A 292 9.66 6.09 11.59
N TYR A 293 8.36 5.81 11.67
CA TYR A 293 7.40 6.75 12.26
C TYR A 293 7.66 6.98 13.75
N LEU A 294 8.06 5.93 14.48
CA LEU A 294 8.49 6.05 15.88
C LEU A 294 9.70 6.99 16.02
N ALA A 295 10.73 6.83 15.18
CA ALA A 295 11.89 7.72 15.19
C ALA A 295 11.53 9.20 14.93
N VAL A 296 10.49 9.47 14.11
CA VAL A 296 9.98 10.83 13.91
C VAL A 296 9.21 11.35 15.14
N MET A 297 8.56 10.46 15.91
CA MET A 297 7.82 10.81 17.12
C MET A 297 8.68 10.87 18.39
N GLU A 298 9.89 10.30 18.39
CA GLU A 298 10.88 10.41 19.47
C GLU A 298 11.42 11.84 19.68
N GLY A 299 10.84 12.85 19.02
CA GLY A 299 11.27 14.25 18.97
C GLY A 299 11.83 14.80 20.29
N GLU A 300 12.91 15.60 20.16
CA GLU A 300 13.74 16.18 21.23
C GLU A 300 13.23 15.89 22.64
N GLN A 301 13.73 14.80 23.24
CA GLN A 301 13.79 14.74 24.70
C GLN A 301 14.31 16.10 25.15
N ALA A 302 13.49 16.84 25.91
CA ALA A 302 13.87 18.13 26.43
C ALA A 302 15.29 17.97 26.99
N SER A 303 16.27 18.63 26.36
CA SER A 303 17.60 18.66 26.93
C SER A 303 17.44 19.19 28.36
N PRO A 304 17.90 18.45 29.37
CA PRO A 304 17.71 18.82 30.77
C PRO A 304 18.27 20.21 31.07
#